data_AF-A0A9E7F3F3-F1
#
_entry.id   AF-A0A9E7F3F3-F1
#
_cell.length_a   1.000
_cell.length_b   1.000
_cell.length_c   1.000
_cell.angle_alpha   90.00
_cell.angle_beta   90.00
_cell.angle_gamma   90.00
#
_symmetry.space_group_name_H-M   'P 1'
#
loop_
_entity.id
_entity.type
_entity.pdbx_description
1 polymer ?
#
loop_
_entity_poly.entity_id
_entity_poly.type
_entity_poly.pdbx_seq_one_letter_code
_entity_poly.pdbx_strand_id
1 'polypeptide(L)'
;MGRMKVVLLILGTILSISWEEEEGFMRLASANTMVTGTVFCDQCQDGERGFFDYPLSGAKVAVACRGTDGKATAYGEDETNWFGSYSVYFDGSPDLSGCYARVVGGPSGCGAAAGPAQGLTLLFRMFGMAMYVVEPLLSEPQEPAGFCPNAPSLPSLTPTPALPVPPPTPSLPLFEASACPYGKWMMPQYKCYWRVVSPDTRVAIAFGPVAAGRYGVDLTLWEALHGRGDLYRTLLREATASLLNSYNTLSFLYPTLSVIDLMNRALVGSPQDALTVALRFRMANSGAFGNETVGCNFTPCRS
;
A
#
# COMPACT_ATOMS: atom_id res chain seq x y z
N MET A 1 26.25 46.23 -10.91
CA MET A 1 27.11 47.37 -10.53
C MET A 1 26.29 48.64 -10.69
N GLY A 2 25.81 49.19 -9.57
CA GLY A 2 25.00 50.42 -9.54
C GLY A 2 24.40 50.62 -8.15
N ARG A 3 25.09 51.35 -7.28
CA ARG A 3 24.57 51.75 -5.96
C ARG A 3 23.80 53.06 -6.11
N MET A 4 22.48 53.04 -5.93
CA MET A 4 21.72 54.26 -5.68
C MET A 4 21.72 54.57 -4.19
N LYS A 5 22.12 55.79 -3.83
CA LYS A 5 22.06 56.30 -2.45
C LYS A 5 20.92 57.30 -2.35
N VAL A 6 19.99 57.06 -1.44
CA VAL A 6 18.98 58.05 -1.05
C VAL A 6 19.48 58.75 0.20
N VAL A 7 19.62 60.07 0.14
CA VAL A 7 20.03 60.92 1.27
C VAL A 7 18.79 61.65 1.77
N LEU A 8 18.35 61.34 2.99
CA LEU A 8 17.29 62.09 3.67
C LEU A 8 17.91 62.99 4.73
N LEU A 9 17.68 64.29 4.62
CA LEU A 9 18.07 65.28 5.62
C LEU A 9 16.88 65.54 6.54
N ILE A 10 16.96 65.05 7.78
CA ILE A 10 16.02 65.45 8.83
C ILE A 10 16.84 66.03 9.99
N LEU A 11 16.63 67.32 10.26
CA LEU A 11 17.14 68.06 11.43
C LEU A 11 18.64 67.85 11.74
N GLY A 12 19.50 68.15 10.76
CA GLY A 12 20.93 68.43 11.00
C GLY A 12 21.86 67.23 11.17
N THR A 13 21.34 66.00 11.17
CA THR A 13 22.17 64.78 11.18
C THR A 13 22.03 63.99 9.89
N ILE A 14 23.16 63.72 9.23
CA ILE A 14 23.21 62.87 8.04
C ILE A 14 23.18 61.41 8.50
N LEU A 15 22.01 60.77 8.50
CA LEU A 15 21.92 59.32 8.63
C LEU A 15 22.11 58.68 7.24
N SER A 16 23.22 57.96 7.06
CA SER A 16 23.43 57.09 5.91
C SER A 16 22.86 55.71 6.24
N ILE A 17 21.65 55.41 5.76
CA ILE A 17 21.07 54.08 5.91
C ILE A 17 21.53 53.23 4.73
N SER A 18 22.47 52.30 4.97
CA SER A 18 22.78 51.22 4.04
C SER A 18 21.89 50.05 4.36
N TRP A 19 20.98 49.74 3.46
CA TRP A 19 20.20 48.51 3.50
C TRP A 19 21.01 47.46 2.71
N GLU A 20 21.46 46.40 3.37
CA GLU A 20 21.87 45.17 2.69
C GLU A 20 20.59 44.43 2.32
N GLU A 21 20.40 44.19 1.01
CA GLU A 21 19.45 43.17 0.54
C GLU A 21 19.90 41.84 1.15
N GLU A 22 19.29 41.44 2.27
CA GLU A 22 19.20 40.03 2.58
C GLU A 22 18.43 39.41 1.41
N GLU A 23 19.12 38.59 0.61
CA GLU A 23 18.50 37.67 -0.32
C GLU A 23 17.64 36.67 0.48
N GLY A 24 16.47 37.13 0.91
CA GLY A 24 15.32 36.30 1.15
C GLY A 24 14.86 35.73 -0.18
N PHE A 25 15.61 34.76 -0.72
CA PHE A 25 15.01 33.81 -1.63
C PHE A 25 14.26 32.82 -0.75
N MET A 26 12.96 33.06 -0.58
CA MET A 26 11.98 31.98 -0.54
C MET A 26 12.50 30.89 -1.48
N ARG A 27 13.00 29.77 -0.95
CA ARG A 27 13.14 28.58 -1.77
C ARG A 27 11.75 28.37 -2.35
N LEU A 28 11.56 28.68 -3.63
CA LEU A 28 10.44 28.11 -4.37
C LEU A 28 10.46 26.65 -3.98
N ALA A 29 9.38 26.17 -3.35
CA ALA A 29 9.15 24.73 -3.27
C ALA A 29 9.43 24.24 -4.68
N SER A 30 10.47 23.42 -4.86
CA SER A 30 10.87 23.04 -6.22
C SER A 30 9.64 22.36 -6.80
N ALA A 31 9.10 22.98 -7.84
CA ALA A 31 7.83 22.56 -8.40
C ALA A 31 8.15 21.27 -9.16
N ASN A 32 7.94 20.13 -8.49
CA ASN A 32 8.40 18.83 -8.94
C ASN A 32 7.24 18.04 -9.56
N THR A 33 7.58 17.19 -10.52
CA THR A 33 6.68 16.16 -11.04
C THR A 33 6.86 14.89 -10.23
N MET A 34 5.76 14.31 -9.77
CA MET A 34 5.73 13.03 -9.09
C MET A 34 5.09 11.96 -9.97
N VAL A 35 5.74 10.81 -10.09
CA VAL A 35 5.19 9.61 -10.72
C VAL A 35 5.00 8.57 -9.63
N THR A 36 3.78 8.10 -9.43
CA THR A 36 3.46 7.11 -8.38
C THR A 36 2.68 5.93 -8.94
N GLY A 37 2.91 4.76 -8.36
CA GLY A 37 2.15 3.55 -8.69
C GLY A 37 2.36 2.47 -7.64
N THR A 38 1.89 1.28 -7.95
CA THR A 38 2.01 0.10 -7.09
C THR A 38 2.55 -1.10 -7.88
N VAL A 39 3.34 -1.95 -7.23
CA VAL A 39 3.80 -3.24 -7.76
C VAL A 39 3.10 -4.37 -7.00
N PHE A 40 2.59 -5.35 -7.73
CA PHE A 40 2.05 -6.59 -7.18
C PHE A 40 2.90 -7.78 -7.58
N CYS A 41 3.02 -8.74 -6.66
CA CYS A 41 3.48 -10.08 -6.94
C CYS A 41 2.31 -10.88 -7.52
N ASP A 42 2.36 -11.15 -8.82
CA ASP A 42 1.53 -12.15 -9.48
C ASP A 42 2.05 -13.53 -9.11
N GLN A 43 1.43 -14.14 -8.10
CA GLN A 43 1.87 -15.44 -7.59
C GLN A 43 1.54 -16.60 -8.53
N CYS A 44 0.62 -16.38 -9.46
CA CYS A 44 0.13 -17.42 -10.36
C CYS A 44 0.69 -17.31 -11.79
N GLN A 45 1.49 -16.28 -12.07
CA GLN A 45 2.05 -15.99 -13.39
C GLN A 45 0.96 -16.00 -14.47
N ASP A 46 -0.22 -15.46 -14.14
CA ASP A 46 -1.34 -15.36 -15.06
C ASP A 46 -1.39 -14.01 -15.80
N GLY A 47 -0.49 -13.08 -15.44
CA GLY A 47 -0.34 -11.78 -16.05
C GLY A 47 -1.45 -10.80 -15.68
N GLU A 48 -2.31 -11.16 -14.74
CA GLU A 48 -3.40 -10.32 -14.25
C GLU A 48 -3.28 -10.13 -12.73
N ARG A 49 -3.88 -9.05 -12.23
CA ARG A 49 -3.98 -8.86 -10.79
C ARG A 49 -5.07 -9.77 -10.23
N GLY A 50 -4.64 -10.93 -9.73
CA GLY A 50 -5.47 -11.95 -9.14
C GLY A 50 -5.82 -11.73 -7.68
N PHE A 51 -6.69 -12.60 -7.16
CA PHE A 51 -7.10 -12.59 -5.75
C PHE A 51 -5.97 -12.95 -4.78
N PHE A 52 -5.04 -13.79 -5.22
CA PHE A 52 -3.92 -14.23 -4.41
C PHE A 52 -2.73 -13.28 -4.48
N ASP A 53 -2.74 -12.31 -5.37
CA ASP A 53 -1.63 -11.41 -5.55
C ASP A 53 -1.52 -10.45 -4.38
N TYR A 54 -0.28 -10.15 -4.02
CA TYR A 54 0.03 -9.25 -2.93
C TYR A 54 0.94 -8.13 -3.40
N PRO A 55 0.79 -6.92 -2.85
CA PRO A 55 1.69 -5.82 -3.16
C PRO A 55 3.11 -6.15 -2.71
N LEU A 56 4.06 -5.92 -3.61
CA LEU A 56 5.43 -6.35 -3.43
C LEU A 56 6.25 -5.22 -2.81
N SER A 57 6.72 -5.41 -1.58
CA SER A 57 7.69 -4.52 -0.94
C SER A 57 9.09 -4.80 -1.45
N GLY A 58 9.91 -3.76 -1.61
CA GLY A 58 11.29 -3.89 -2.06
C GLY A 58 11.51 -4.13 -3.56
N ALA A 59 10.45 -4.03 -4.38
CA ALA A 59 10.57 -4.01 -5.83
C ALA A 59 11.23 -2.70 -6.30
N LYS A 60 12.21 -2.82 -7.18
CA LYS A 60 12.86 -1.70 -7.86
C LYS A 60 12.08 -1.35 -9.11
N VAL A 61 11.63 -0.10 -9.20
CA VAL A 61 10.87 0.40 -10.33
C VAL A 61 11.66 1.48 -11.03
N ALA A 62 11.72 1.41 -12.36
CA ALA A 62 12.32 2.43 -13.20
C ALA A 62 11.23 3.14 -14.01
N VAL A 63 11.27 4.47 -14.02
CA VAL A 63 10.50 5.34 -14.91
C VAL A 63 11.44 5.83 -15.99
N ALA A 64 11.10 5.54 -17.24
CA ALA A 64 11.92 5.89 -18.41
C ALA A 64 11.08 6.54 -19.51
N CYS A 65 11.66 7.54 -20.17
CA CYS A 65 11.06 8.19 -21.35
C CYS A 65 11.80 7.76 -22.61
N ARG A 66 11.06 7.43 -23.68
CA ARG A 66 11.67 7.07 -24.96
C ARG A 66 12.18 8.32 -25.66
N GLY A 67 13.49 8.43 -25.84
CA GLY A 67 14.12 9.46 -26.69
C GLY A 67 13.85 9.23 -28.17
N THR A 68 13.98 10.30 -28.95
CA THR A 68 13.80 10.30 -30.42
C THR A 68 14.83 9.42 -31.16
N ASP A 69 15.94 9.10 -30.50
CA ASP A 69 17.04 8.23 -30.92
C ASP A 69 16.90 6.78 -30.41
N GLY A 70 15.80 6.45 -29.72
CA GLY A 70 15.59 5.15 -29.08
C GLY A 70 16.34 4.98 -27.75
N LYS A 71 17.08 6.00 -27.29
CA LYS A 71 17.79 6.00 -26.00
C LYS A 71 16.90 6.64 -24.92
N ALA A 72 16.98 6.18 -23.67
CA ALA A 72 16.16 6.74 -22.60
C ALA A 72 16.60 8.17 -22.26
N THR A 73 15.66 9.14 -22.26
CA THR A 73 15.95 10.59 -22.11
C THR A 73 15.72 11.13 -20.71
N ALA A 74 14.86 10.50 -19.92
CA ALA A 74 14.73 10.74 -18.49
C ALA A 74 14.67 9.39 -17.77
N TYR A 75 15.33 9.32 -16.62
CA TYR A 75 15.51 8.10 -15.85
C TYR A 75 15.37 8.42 -14.36
N GLY A 76 14.42 7.76 -13.71
CA GLY A 76 14.29 7.79 -12.26
C GLY A 76 14.01 6.39 -11.75
N GLU A 77 14.61 6.02 -10.63
CA GLU A 77 14.38 4.75 -9.96
C GLU A 77 13.95 4.99 -8.52
N ASP A 78 13.06 4.14 -8.03
CA ASP A 78 12.68 4.10 -6.63
C ASP A 78 12.33 2.66 -6.23
N GLU A 79 12.30 2.42 -4.93
CA GLU A 79 11.96 1.12 -4.34
C GLU A 79 10.59 1.19 -3.69
N THR A 80 9.76 0.18 -3.93
CA THR A 80 8.44 0.10 -3.33
C THR A 80 8.51 -0.05 -1.81
N ASN A 81 7.66 0.68 -1.10
CA ASN A 81 7.48 0.56 0.34
C ASN A 81 6.70 -0.72 0.72
N TRP A 82 6.40 -0.89 2.02
CA TRP A 82 5.65 -2.04 2.53
C TRP A 82 4.22 -2.18 1.98
N PHE A 83 3.69 -1.12 1.37
CA PHE A 83 2.42 -1.10 0.66
C PHE A 83 2.60 -1.35 -0.85
N GLY A 84 3.76 -1.84 -1.29
CA GLY A 84 4.08 -2.02 -2.71
C GLY A 84 4.04 -0.73 -3.52
N SER A 85 3.99 0.44 -2.87
CA SER A 85 3.84 1.74 -3.54
C SER A 85 5.21 2.39 -3.71
N TYR A 86 5.44 3.04 -4.84
CA TYR A 86 6.68 3.77 -5.15
C TYR A 86 6.35 5.21 -5.57
N SER A 87 7.32 6.13 -5.45
CA SER A 87 7.15 7.52 -5.88
C SER A 87 8.45 8.09 -6.42
N VAL A 88 8.54 8.21 -7.74
CA VAL A 88 9.69 8.80 -8.43
C VAL A 88 9.45 10.30 -8.62
N TYR A 89 10.44 11.12 -8.27
CA TYR A 89 10.38 12.58 -8.39
C TYR A 89 11.30 13.06 -9.52
N PHE A 90 10.79 14.01 -10.30
CA PHE A 90 11.55 14.71 -11.34
C PHE A 90 11.55 16.21 -11.04
N ASP A 91 12.70 16.84 -11.24
CA ASP A 91 12.84 18.28 -11.06
C ASP A 91 12.04 19.05 -12.12
N GLY A 92 11.32 20.08 -11.68
CA GLY A 92 10.46 20.87 -12.56
C GLY A 92 9.16 20.15 -12.91
N SER A 93 8.43 20.70 -13.91
CA SER A 93 7.22 20.08 -14.47
C SER A 93 7.41 19.58 -15.91
N PRO A 94 8.35 18.66 -16.18
CA PRO A 94 8.51 18.12 -17.54
C PRO A 94 7.21 17.47 -18.01
N ASP A 95 6.99 17.48 -19.31
CA ASP A 95 5.95 16.64 -19.90
C ASP A 95 6.48 15.21 -19.98
N LEU A 96 5.82 14.31 -19.25
CA LEU A 96 6.16 12.88 -19.23
C LEU A 96 5.20 12.05 -20.10
N SER A 97 4.43 12.71 -20.98
CA SER A 97 3.58 12.05 -21.97
C SER A 97 4.46 11.25 -22.94
N GLY A 98 4.36 9.91 -22.89
CA GLY A 98 5.22 9.00 -23.66
C GLY A 98 6.33 8.31 -22.85
N CYS A 99 6.37 8.55 -21.54
CA CYS A 99 7.18 7.78 -20.61
C CYS A 99 6.40 6.56 -20.11
N TYR A 100 7.14 5.61 -19.53
CA TYR A 100 6.59 4.40 -18.96
C TYR A 100 7.30 4.04 -17.66
N ALA A 101 6.63 3.26 -16.82
CA ALA A 101 7.21 2.63 -15.64
C ALA A 101 7.28 1.11 -15.82
N ARG A 102 8.29 0.49 -15.24
CA ARG A 102 8.44 -0.98 -15.20
C ARG A 102 9.22 -1.43 -13.97
N VAL A 103 8.99 -2.67 -13.57
CA VAL A 103 9.85 -3.35 -12.59
C VAL A 103 11.19 -3.67 -13.25
N VAL A 104 12.30 -3.42 -12.54
CA VAL A 104 13.68 -3.71 -12.99
C VAL A 104 14.41 -4.69 -12.07
N GLY A 105 13.82 -5.00 -10.91
CA GLY A 105 14.31 -6.01 -9.99
C GLY A 105 13.48 -6.00 -8.71
N GLY A 106 13.80 -6.88 -7.77
CA GLY A 106 13.07 -6.96 -6.50
C GLY A 106 13.61 -8.04 -5.57
N PRO A 107 12.90 -8.31 -4.46
CA PRO A 107 13.31 -9.30 -3.48
C PRO A 107 13.28 -10.73 -4.04
N SER A 108 14.06 -11.62 -3.42
CA SER A 108 14.05 -13.04 -3.76
C SER A 108 12.66 -13.64 -3.54
N GLY A 109 12.15 -14.39 -4.53
CA GLY A 109 10.86 -15.08 -4.45
C GLY A 109 9.74 -14.44 -5.26
N CYS A 110 9.80 -13.14 -5.57
CA CYS A 110 8.85 -12.51 -6.50
C CYS A 110 9.41 -11.26 -7.20
N GLY A 111 10.72 -11.15 -7.37
CA GLY A 111 11.38 -9.94 -7.88
C GLY A 111 11.61 -9.88 -9.39
N ALA A 112 11.13 -10.87 -10.15
CA ALA A 112 11.28 -10.89 -11.60
C ALA A 112 10.24 -9.97 -12.25
N ALA A 113 10.69 -9.05 -13.09
CA ALA A 113 9.79 -8.15 -13.79
C ALA A 113 8.81 -8.94 -14.68
N ALA A 114 7.51 -8.63 -14.55
CA ALA A 114 6.44 -9.31 -15.25
C ALA A 114 5.53 -8.33 -15.99
N GLY A 115 4.93 -8.80 -17.07
CA GLY A 115 4.05 -8.01 -17.92
C GLY A 115 4.72 -6.86 -18.69
N PRO A 116 3.92 -6.09 -19.46
CA PRO A 116 4.43 -4.96 -20.23
C PRO A 116 4.73 -3.75 -19.33
N ALA A 117 5.65 -2.91 -19.78
CA ALA A 117 5.83 -1.59 -19.20
C ALA A 117 4.53 -0.77 -19.31
N GLN A 118 4.18 -0.03 -18.26
CA GLN A 118 2.93 0.73 -18.18
C GLN A 118 3.15 2.20 -18.47
N GLY A 119 2.26 2.79 -19.28
CA GLY A 119 2.27 4.21 -19.56
C GLY A 119 1.92 5.04 -18.32
N LEU A 120 2.39 6.30 -18.30
CA LEU A 120 2.05 7.25 -17.25
C LEU A 120 0.77 8.02 -17.59
N THR A 121 -0.20 8.05 -16.68
CA THR A 121 -1.44 8.82 -16.83
C THR A 121 -1.36 10.10 -16.03
N LEU A 122 -1.47 11.27 -16.68
CA LEU A 122 -1.49 12.55 -15.98
C LEU A 122 -2.77 12.69 -15.15
N LEU A 123 -2.63 12.77 -13.83
CA LEU A 123 -3.75 12.99 -12.92
C LEU A 123 -4.07 14.48 -12.78
N PHE A 124 -3.05 15.32 -12.56
CA PHE A 124 -3.20 16.77 -12.53
C PHE A 124 -1.90 17.49 -12.86
N ARG A 125 -2.01 18.74 -13.32
CA ARG A 125 -0.91 19.68 -13.55
C ARG A 125 -1.33 21.10 -13.18
N MET A 126 -0.80 21.64 -12.09
CA MET A 126 -1.13 22.98 -11.58
C MET A 126 0.06 23.56 -10.80
N PHE A 127 0.23 24.88 -10.85
CA PHE A 127 1.25 25.60 -10.06
C PHE A 127 2.70 25.09 -10.27
N GLY A 128 3.03 24.63 -11.48
CA GLY A 128 4.36 24.07 -11.77
C GLY A 128 4.59 22.67 -11.16
N MET A 129 3.57 22.03 -10.60
CA MET A 129 3.61 20.64 -10.16
C MET A 129 2.79 19.78 -11.11
N ALA A 130 3.19 18.52 -11.29
CA ALA A 130 2.41 17.53 -12.00
C ALA A 130 2.44 16.19 -11.26
N MET A 131 1.33 15.47 -11.28
CA MET A 131 1.24 14.11 -10.74
C MET A 131 0.81 13.16 -11.84
N TYR A 132 1.60 12.12 -12.05
CA TYR A 132 1.27 11.01 -12.93
C TYR A 132 1.05 9.75 -12.09
N VAL A 133 0.02 8.99 -12.45
CA VAL A 133 -0.29 7.70 -11.88
C VAL A 133 -0.04 6.61 -12.91
N VAL A 134 0.37 5.44 -12.43
CA VAL A 134 0.65 4.27 -13.26
C VAL A 134 -0.32 3.15 -12.88
N GLU A 135 -0.85 2.46 -13.88
CA GLU A 135 -1.55 1.19 -13.65
C GLU A 135 -0.64 0.20 -12.88
N PRO A 136 -1.21 -0.71 -12.08
CA PRO A 136 -0.42 -1.64 -11.29
C PRO A 136 0.60 -2.40 -12.14
N LEU A 137 1.86 -2.37 -11.71
CA LEU A 137 2.92 -3.17 -12.30
C LEU A 137 2.90 -4.56 -11.69
N LEU A 138 3.28 -5.56 -12.49
CA LEU A 138 3.38 -6.93 -12.02
C LEU A 138 4.84 -7.35 -11.89
N SER A 139 5.07 -8.23 -10.94
CA SER A 139 6.31 -8.94 -10.71
C SER A 139 5.95 -10.39 -10.43
N GLU A 140 6.79 -11.34 -10.80
CA GLU A 140 6.46 -12.76 -10.74
C GLU A 140 7.51 -13.53 -9.92
N PRO A 141 7.10 -14.65 -9.29
CA PRO A 141 8.01 -15.62 -8.71
C PRO A 141 8.73 -16.40 -9.82
N GLN A 142 9.78 -17.15 -9.46
CA GLN A 142 10.44 -18.04 -10.41
C GLN A 142 9.54 -19.22 -10.81
N GLU A 143 8.73 -19.70 -9.88
CA GLU A 143 7.74 -20.76 -10.09
C GLU A 143 6.39 -20.32 -9.48
N PRO A 144 5.25 -20.61 -10.15
CA PRO A 144 3.94 -20.30 -9.60
C PRO A 144 3.70 -20.99 -8.25
N ALA A 145 2.94 -20.35 -7.37
CA ALA A 145 2.61 -20.94 -6.09
C ALA A 145 1.73 -22.20 -6.27
N GLY A 146 1.92 -23.21 -5.40
CA GLY A 146 1.26 -24.52 -5.54
C GLY A 146 -0.26 -24.52 -5.41
N PHE A 147 -0.87 -23.43 -4.97
CA PHE A 147 -2.32 -23.25 -4.91
C PHE A 147 -2.92 -22.69 -6.21
N CYS A 148 -2.09 -22.31 -7.18
CA CYS A 148 -2.55 -21.73 -8.43
C CYS A 148 -3.20 -22.79 -9.34
N PRO A 149 -4.24 -22.44 -10.12
CA PRO A 149 -5.02 -23.40 -10.91
C PRO A 149 -4.21 -24.23 -11.91
N ASN A 150 -3.08 -23.68 -12.38
CA ASN A 150 -2.19 -24.29 -13.37
C ASN A 150 -0.83 -24.70 -12.78
N ALA A 151 -0.69 -24.75 -11.44
CA ALA A 151 0.54 -25.20 -10.83
C ALA A 151 0.83 -26.66 -11.25
N PRO A 152 2.07 -27.01 -11.61
CA PRO A 152 2.45 -28.39 -11.87
C PRO A 152 2.01 -29.24 -10.67
N SER A 153 1.14 -30.22 -10.92
CA SER A 153 0.71 -31.13 -9.86
C SER A 153 1.94 -31.85 -9.32
N LEU A 154 2.32 -31.53 -8.08
CA LEU A 154 3.37 -32.25 -7.40
C LEU A 154 2.94 -33.74 -7.37
N PRO A 155 3.74 -34.69 -7.87
CA PRO A 155 3.40 -36.10 -7.73
C PRO A 155 3.25 -36.40 -6.24
N SER A 156 2.12 -37.03 -5.88
CA SER A 156 1.83 -37.46 -4.53
C SER A 156 3.02 -38.25 -3.99
N LEU A 157 3.75 -37.68 -3.03
CA LEU A 157 4.92 -38.32 -2.45
C LEU A 157 4.43 -39.57 -1.71
N THR A 158 4.86 -40.74 -2.20
CA THR A 158 4.80 -42.00 -1.48
C THR A 158 5.40 -41.82 -0.08
N PRO A 159 4.88 -42.52 0.95
CA PRO A 159 5.35 -42.36 2.32
C PRO A 159 6.83 -42.72 2.39
N THR A 160 7.67 -41.69 2.58
CA THR A 160 9.09 -41.85 2.83
C THR A 160 9.26 -42.36 4.26
N PRO A 161 10.14 -43.35 4.52
CA PRO A 161 10.43 -43.78 5.88
C PRO A 161 10.91 -42.59 6.73
N ALA A 162 10.29 -42.43 7.90
CA ALA A 162 10.51 -41.30 8.79
C ALA A 162 11.99 -41.14 9.15
N LEU A 163 12.57 -40.03 8.70
CA LEU A 163 13.82 -39.53 9.29
C LEU A 163 13.51 -38.96 10.69
N PRO A 164 14.49 -38.99 11.62
CA PRO A 164 14.30 -38.43 12.95
C PRO A 164 13.96 -36.95 12.84
N VAL A 165 12.80 -36.58 13.37
CA VAL A 165 12.31 -35.20 13.42
C VAL A 165 13.34 -34.37 14.21
N PRO A 166 13.99 -33.36 13.62
CA PRO A 166 14.79 -32.42 14.39
C PRO A 166 13.86 -31.65 15.35
N PRO A 167 14.34 -31.26 16.54
CA PRO A 167 13.52 -30.59 17.54
C PRO A 167 12.87 -29.33 16.93
N PRO A 168 11.61 -29.01 17.28
CA PRO A 168 10.89 -27.89 16.69
C PRO A 168 11.67 -26.60 16.92
N THR A 169 12.06 -25.95 15.83
CA THR A 169 12.51 -24.56 15.87
C THR A 169 11.38 -23.71 16.43
N PRO A 170 11.66 -22.79 17.37
CA PRO A 170 10.63 -21.91 17.90
C PRO A 170 10.09 -21.04 16.75
N SER A 171 8.79 -21.14 16.50
CA SER A 171 8.08 -20.31 15.54
C SER A 171 8.20 -18.84 15.95
N LEU A 172 8.61 -17.99 15.00
CA LEU A 172 8.49 -16.54 15.19
C LEU A 172 6.98 -16.21 15.28
N PRO A 173 6.53 -15.47 16.30
CA PRO A 173 5.09 -15.30 16.61
C PRO A 173 4.27 -14.60 15.51
N LEU A 174 4.93 -13.99 14.51
CA LEU A 174 4.27 -13.33 13.38
C LEU A 174 3.84 -14.30 12.25
N PHE A 175 4.35 -15.54 12.26
CA PHE A 175 4.02 -16.57 11.28
C PHE A 175 3.00 -17.60 11.81
N GLU A 176 2.63 -17.50 13.09
CA GLU A 176 1.59 -18.35 13.67
C GLU A 176 0.22 -17.90 13.15
N ALA A 177 -0.52 -18.83 12.54
CA ALA A 177 -1.82 -18.54 11.98
C ALA A 177 -2.82 -18.22 13.09
N SER A 178 -3.51 -17.08 12.97
CA SER A 178 -4.55 -16.65 13.91
C SER A 178 -5.62 -15.88 13.14
N ALA A 179 -6.88 -16.23 13.38
CA ALA A 179 -8.02 -15.55 12.79
C ALA A 179 -9.01 -15.15 13.89
N CYS A 180 -9.16 -13.84 14.11
CA CYS A 180 -9.98 -13.31 15.19
C CYS A 180 -11.21 -12.57 14.64
N PRO A 181 -12.44 -12.96 15.05
CA PRO A 181 -13.64 -12.25 14.66
C PRO A 181 -13.68 -10.86 15.29
N TYR A 182 -14.43 -9.92 14.69
CA TYR A 182 -14.53 -8.53 15.14
C TYR A 182 -14.82 -8.39 16.65
N GLY A 183 -15.60 -9.32 17.22
CA GLY A 183 -15.91 -9.38 18.65
C GLY A 183 -14.69 -9.46 19.55
N LYS A 184 -13.64 -10.16 19.14
CA LYS A 184 -12.38 -10.29 19.90
C LYS A 184 -11.59 -8.98 19.91
N TRP A 185 -11.57 -8.25 18.80
CA TRP A 185 -10.89 -6.97 18.68
C TRP A 185 -11.47 -5.85 19.56
N MET A 186 -12.75 -5.98 19.93
CA MET A 186 -13.44 -5.04 20.82
C MET A 186 -13.23 -5.35 22.31
N MET A 187 -12.59 -6.46 22.67
CA MET A 187 -12.39 -6.83 24.07
C MET A 187 -11.22 -6.03 24.68
N PRO A 188 -11.42 -5.33 25.82
CA PRO A 188 -10.37 -4.51 26.44
C PRO A 188 -9.09 -5.30 26.76
N GLN A 189 -9.23 -6.56 27.18
CA GLN A 189 -8.10 -7.42 27.51
C GLN A 189 -7.21 -7.79 26.32
N TYR A 190 -7.62 -7.48 25.07
CA TYR A 190 -6.83 -7.76 23.86
C TYR A 190 -6.36 -6.46 23.18
N LYS A 191 -6.44 -5.31 23.85
CA LYS A 191 -6.09 -4.01 23.26
C LYS A 191 -4.66 -3.92 22.75
N CYS A 192 -3.71 -4.66 23.33
CA CYS A 192 -2.30 -4.68 22.90
C CYS A 192 -2.08 -5.27 21.49
N TYR A 193 -3.06 -5.96 20.90
CA TYR A 193 -2.97 -6.46 19.53
C TYR A 193 -3.27 -5.38 18.47
N TRP A 194 -3.70 -4.18 18.88
CA TRP A 194 -3.79 -2.99 18.03
C TRP A 194 -2.38 -2.38 17.82
N ARG A 195 -1.55 -3.05 17.00
CA ARG A 195 -0.11 -2.75 16.87
C ARG A 195 0.23 -1.64 15.88
N VAL A 196 -0.46 -1.62 14.73
CA VAL A 196 -0.14 -0.72 13.61
C VAL A 196 -1.10 0.49 13.57
N VAL A 197 -2.35 0.25 13.94
CA VAL A 197 -3.40 1.26 14.02
C VAL A 197 -3.98 1.24 15.44
N SER A 198 -4.68 2.32 15.81
CA SER A 198 -5.37 2.44 17.09
C SER A 198 -6.89 2.43 16.90
N PRO A 199 -7.68 2.19 17.97
CA PRO A 199 -9.13 2.34 17.93
C PRO A 199 -9.60 3.70 17.39
N ASP A 200 -8.84 4.77 17.66
CA ASP A 200 -9.14 6.15 17.24
C ASP A 200 -8.68 6.46 15.80
N THR A 201 -7.95 5.55 15.15
CA THR A 201 -7.56 5.72 13.75
C THR A 201 -8.81 5.88 12.90
N ARG A 202 -8.81 6.86 11.99
CA ARG A 202 -9.95 7.15 11.12
C ARG A 202 -10.02 6.12 9.98
N VAL A 203 -11.23 5.72 9.60
CA VAL A 203 -11.48 4.85 8.44
C VAL A 203 -10.91 5.47 7.16
N ALA A 204 -11.02 6.79 7.00
CA ALA A 204 -10.43 7.50 5.87
C ALA A 204 -8.89 7.36 5.80
N ILE A 205 -8.22 7.24 6.94
CA ILE A 205 -6.76 7.03 7.00
C ILE A 205 -6.41 5.56 6.75
N ALA A 206 -7.17 4.64 7.32
CA ALA A 206 -6.91 3.20 7.20
C ALA A 206 -7.24 2.62 5.82
N PHE A 207 -8.34 3.09 5.20
CA PHE A 207 -8.87 2.54 3.95
C PHE A 207 -8.84 3.54 2.79
N GLY A 208 -8.49 4.81 3.03
CA GLY A 208 -8.30 5.80 1.99
C GLY A 208 -9.58 6.52 1.52
N PRO A 209 -9.49 7.25 0.39
CA PRO A 209 -10.50 8.25 -0.01
C PRO A 209 -11.84 7.65 -0.44
N VAL A 210 -11.86 6.43 -1.01
CA VAL A 210 -13.11 5.76 -1.39
C VAL A 210 -13.95 5.45 -0.15
N ALA A 211 -13.33 4.90 0.89
CA ALA A 211 -13.98 4.69 2.18
C ALA A 211 -14.41 6.01 2.82
N ALA A 212 -13.58 7.06 2.75
CA ALA A 212 -13.93 8.39 3.24
C ALA A 212 -15.20 8.94 2.56
N GLY A 213 -15.32 8.78 1.24
CA GLY A 213 -16.50 9.20 0.48
C GLY A 213 -17.77 8.46 0.89
N ARG A 214 -17.66 7.20 1.34
CA ARG A 214 -18.82 6.40 1.78
C ARG A 214 -19.21 6.63 3.23
N TYR A 215 -18.23 6.67 4.13
CA TYR A 215 -18.45 6.63 5.59
C TYR A 215 -18.21 7.96 6.29
N GLY A 216 -17.69 8.97 5.59
CA GLY A 216 -17.20 10.21 6.17
C GLY A 216 -15.75 10.11 6.64
N VAL A 217 -15.16 11.26 6.96
CA VAL A 217 -13.75 11.36 7.37
C VAL A 217 -13.52 11.13 8.87
N ASP A 218 -14.56 11.30 9.67
CA ASP A 218 -14.45 11.28 11.14
C ASP A 218 -14.68 9.89 11.74
N LEU A 219 -15.29 8.96 10.99
CA LEU A 219 -15.61 7.64 11.52
C LEU A 219 -14.33 6.86 11.85
N THR A 220 -14.26 6.34 13.08
CA THR A 220 -13.10 5.63 13.63
C THR A 220 -13.16 4.12 13.36
N LEU A 221 -12.01 3.44 13.46
CA LEU A 221 -11.96 1.98 13.40
C LEU A 221 -12.72 1.32 14.56
N TRP A 222 -12.77 1.97 15.73
CA TRP A 222 -13.60 1.50 16.84
C TRP A 222 -15.10 1.51 16.51
N GLU A 223 -15.59 2.62 15.96
CA GLU A 223 -16.99 2.75 15.53
C GLU A 223 -17.33 1.82 14.37
N ALA A 224 -16.37 1.61 13.45
CA ALA A 224 -16.48 0.64 12.37
C ALA A 224 -16.76 -0.78 12.90
N LEU A 225 -16.05 -1.21 13.95
CA LEU A 225 -16.28 -2.53 14.57
C LEU A 225 -17.67 -2.68 15.20
N HIS A 226 -18.30 -1.57 15.59
CA HIS A 226 -19.66 -1.54 16.13
C HIS A 226 -20.75 -1.48 15.06
N GLY A 227 -20.39 -1.29 13.79
CA GLY A 227 -21.34 -1.15 12.71
C GLY A 227 -22.28 -2.35 12.59
N ARG A 228 -23.60 -2.13 12.58
CA ARG A 228 -24.65 -3.16 12.46
C ARG A 228 -25.82 -2.62 11.64
N GLY A 229 -26.69 -3.50 11.16
CA GLY A 229 -28.00 -3.14 10.63
C GLY A 229 -28.02 -2.73 9.15
N ASP A 230 -26.88 -2.35 8.58
CA ASP A 230 -26.76 -2.12 7.14
C ASP A 230 -25.58 -2.87 6.51
N LEU A 231 -25.71 -3.09 5.20
CA LEU A 231 -24.76 -3.81 4.37
C LEU A 231 -23.36 -3.20 4.41
N TYR A 232 -23.25 -1.87 4.28
CA TYR A 232 -21.97 -1.19 4.16
C TYR A 232 -21.26 -1.09 5.51
N ARG A 233 -21.99 -0.94 6.62
CA ARG A 233 -21.41 -1.08 7.95
C ARG A 233 -21.00 -2.51 8.27
N THR A 234 -21.72 -3.50 7.73
CA THR A 234 -21.29 -4.90 7.84
C THR A 234 -19.99 -5.13 7.07
N LEU A 235 -19.89 -4.65 5.83
CA LEU A 235 -18.64 -4.68 5.06
C LEU A 235 -17.49 -4.03 5.83
N LEU A 236 -17.71 -2.80 6.31
CA LEU A 236 -16.70 -2.05 7.05
C LEU A 236 -16.25 -2.76 8.33
N ARG A 237 -17.19 -3.33 9.11
CA ARG A 237 -16.88 -4.07 10.34
C ARG A 237 -16.00 -5.28 10.05
N GLU A 238 -16.40 -6.11 9.08
CA GLU A 238 -15.66 -7.34 8.77
C GLU A 238 -14.31 -7.02 8.10
N ALA A 239 -14.24 -6.00 7.24
CA ALA A 239 -12.99 -5.53 6.65
C ALA A 239 -12.04 -4.96 7.72
N THR A 240 -12.55 -4.21 8.70
CA THR A 240 -11.73 -3.70 9.81
C THR A 240 -11.13 -4.85 10.62
N ALA A 241 -11.92 -5.89 10.92
CA ALA A 241 -11.39 -7.08 11.59
C ALA A 241 -10.35 -7.83 10.74
N SER A 242 -10.56 -7.93 9.42
CA SER A 242 -9.58 -8.55 8.52
C SER A 242 -8.28 -7.75 8.42
N LEU A 243 -8.35 -6.42 8.41
CA LEU A 243 -7.18 -5.53 8.43
C LEU A 243 -6.37 -5.72 9.73
N LEU A 244 -7.06 -5.84 10.87
CA LEU A 244 -6.40 -6.05 12.15
C LEU A 244 -5.75 -7.45 12.23
N ASN A 245 -6.40 -8.48 11.68
CA ASN A 245 -5.82 -9.82 11.57
C ASN A 245 -4.55 -9.82 10.69
N SER A 246 -4.61 -9.17 9.52
CA SER A 246 -3.48 -9.09 8.59
C SER A 246 -2.27 -8.35 9.17
N TYR A 247 -2.49 -7.40 10.08
CA TYR A 247 -1.40 -6.74 10.82
C TYR A 247 -0.73 -7.61 11.89
N ASN A 248 -1.40 -8.67 12.36
CA ASN A 248 -0.90 -9.47 13.47
C ASN A 248 -0.23 -10.77 13.02
N THR A 249 -0.59 -11.29 11.85
CA THR A 249 0.02 -12.50 11.30
C THR A 249 0.09 -12.45 9.78
N LEU A 250 1.23 -12.82 9.22
CA LEU A 250 1.40 -12.96 7.77
C LEU A 250 0.68 -14.18 7.21
N SER A 251 0.29 -15.11 8.07
CA SER A 251 -0.45 -16.33 7.72
C SER A 251 -1.96 -16.11 7.65
N PHE A 252 -2.45 -14.87 7.87
CA PHE A 252 -3.85 -14.55 7.68
C PHE A 252 -4.21 -14.57 6.19
N LEU A 253 -5.40 -15.08 5.87
CA LEU A 253 -5.83 -15.33 4.49
C LEU A 253 -5.73 -14.10 3.57
N TYR A 254 -6.00 -12.92 4.12
CA TYR A 254 -5.95 -11.68 3.36
C TYR A 254 -4.75 -10.83 3.78
N PRO A 255 -3.77 -10.62 2.90
CA PRO A 255 -2.76 -9.58 3.09
C PRO A 255 -3.43 -8.22 3.28
N THR A 256 -2.80 -7.33 4.07
CA THR A 256 -3.36 -6.02 4.45
C THR A 256 -3.89 -5.23 3.27
N LEU A 257 -3.14 -5.13 2.19
CA LEU A 257 -3.56 -4.36 1.04
C LEU A 257 -4.65 -5.04 0.21
N SER A 258 -4.72 -6.36 0.20
CA SER A 258 -5.85 -7.07 -0.40
C SER A 258 -7.14 -6.78 0.37
N VAL A 259 -7.07 -6.64 1.71
CA VAL A 259 -8.22 -6.18 2.51
C VAL A 259 -8.66 -4.78 2.07
N ILE A 260 -7.72 -3.83 1.96
CA ILE A 260 -8.01 -2.45 1.58
C ILE A 260 -8.59 -2.37 0.16
N ASP A 261 -7.97 -3.06 -0.79
CA ASP A 261 -8.40 -3.06 -2.20
C ASP A 261 -9.79 -3.68 -2.38
N LEU A 262 -10.01 -4.89 -1.83
CA LEU A 262 -11.30 -5.57 -1.95
C LEU A 262 -12.43 -4.78 -1.32
N MET A 263 -12.17 -4.15 -0.16
CA MET A 263 -13.15 -3.26 0.46
C MET A 263 -13.46 -2.06 -0.44
N ASN A 264 -12.45 -1.35 -0.93
CA ASN A 264 -12.67 -0.16 -1.76
C ASN A 264 -13.33 -0.48 -3.11
N ARG A 265 -12.98 -1.60 -3.76
CA ARG A 265 -13.67 -2.07 -4.96
C ARG A 265 -15.14 -2.38 -4.66
N ALA A 266 -15.42 -3.04 -3.54
CA ALA A 266 -16.79 -3.35 -3.14
C ALA A 266 -17.62 -2.09 -2.81
N LEU A 267 -17.00 -0.98 -2.46
CA LEU A 267 -17.67 0.30 -2.21
C LEU A 267 -18.10 1.03 -3.48
N VAL A 268 -17.32 0.91 -4.56
CA VAL A 268 -17.64 1.49 -5.87
C VAL A 268 -18.45 0.54 -6.76
N GLY A 269 -18.53 -0.73 -6.38
CA GLY A 269 -19.31 -1.76 -7.06
C GLY A 269 -20.78 -1.80 -6.67
N SER A 270 -21.41 -2.94 -6.94
CA SER A 270 -22.82 -3.20 -6.62
C SER A 270 -23.03 -3.54 -5.14
N PRO A 271 -24.26 -3.41 -4.61
CA PRO A 271 -24.60 -3.92 -3.27
C PRO A 271 -24.28 -5.42 -3.09
N GLN A 272 -24.40 -6.22 -4.15
CA GLN A 272 -24.05 -7.64 -4.13
C GLN A 272 -22.54 -7.84 -3.92
N ASP A 273 -21.69 -6.98 -4.48
CA ASP A 273 -20.23 -7.03 -4.29
C ASP A 273 -19.87 -6.72 -2.83
N ALA A 274 -20.48 -5.67 -2.26
CA ALA A 274 -20.32 -5.34 -0.84
C ALA A 274 -20.73 -6.50 0.08
N LEU A 275 -21.82 -7.20 -0.24
CA LEU A 275 -22.29 -8.34 0.56
C LEU A 275 -21.32 -9.51 0.44
N THR A 276 -20.89 -9.79 -0.79
CA THR A 276 -19.98 -10.91 -1.09
C THR A 276 -18.66 -10.73 -0.37
N VAL A 277 -18.06 -9.55 -0.46
CA VAL A 277 -16.79 -9.24 0.21
C VAL A 277 -16.95 -9.25 1.73
N ALA A 278 -18.04 -8.70 2.27
CA ALA A 278 -18.32 -8.76 3.71
C ALA A 278 -18.40 -10.20 4.24
N LEU A 279 -19.09 -11.09 3.51
CA LEU A 279 -19.20 -12.51 3.88
C LEU A 279 -17.85 -13.23 3.81
N ARG A 280 -17.04 -12.94 2.79
CA ARG A 280 -15.69 -13.49 2.64
C ARG A 280 -14.78 -13.09 3.81
N PHE A 281 -14.78 -11.82 4.19
CA PHE A 281 -14.05 -11.35 5.36
C PHE A 281 -14.57 -11.99 6.65
N ARG A 282 -15.89 -12.09 6.82
CA ARG A 282 -16.48 -12.74 8.00
C ARG A 282 -16.02 -14.19 8.16
N MET A 283 -15.99 -14.96 7.07
CA MET A 283 -15.53 -16.35 7.08
C MET A 283 -14.04 -16.44 7.44
N ALA A 284 -13.21 -15.62 6.81
CA ALA A 284 -11.77 -15.58 7.10
C ALA A 284 -11.47 -15.14 8.54
N ASN A 285 -12.17 -14.14 9.05
CA ASN A 285 -12.05 -13.68 10.44
C ASN A 285 -12.50 -14.75 11.45
N SER A 286 -13.34 -15.69 11.03
CA SER A 286 -13.77 -16.84 11.83
C SER A 286 -12.85 -18.06 11.66
N GLY A 287 -11.80 -17.96 10.86
CA GLY A 287 -10.86 -19.05 10.60
C GLY A 287 -11.39 -20.15 9.69
N ALA A 288 -12.55 -19.96 9.06
CA ALA A 288 -13.16 -20.96 8.20
C ALA A 288 -12.60 -20.85 6.77
N PHE A 289 -11.57 -21.64 6.46
CA PHE A 289 -10.99 -21.73 5.13
C PHE A 289 -10.62 -23.18 4.76
N GLY A 290 -11.28 -23.73 3.74
CA GLY A 290 -11.07 -25.13 3.34
C GLY A 290 -11.53 -26.13 4.41
N ASN A 291 -10.79 -27.23 4.59
CA ASN A 291 -11.10 -28.29 5.56
C ASN A 291 -10.51 -28.04 6.96
N GLU A 292 -9.70 -27.00 7.13
CA GLU A 292 -9.05 -26.67 8.40
C GLU A 292 -9.64 -25.39 9.00
N THR A 293 -9.71 -25.33 10.34
CA THR A 293 -10.23 -24.15 11.05
C THR A 293 -9.12 -23.54 11.90
N VAL A 294 -8.74 -22.30 11.58
CA VAL A 294 -7.70 -21.57 12.33
C VAL A 294 -8.36 -20.74 13.43
N GLY A 295 -8.06 -21.05 14.70
CA GLY A 295 -8.62 -20.32 15.84
C GLY A 295 -8.04 -18.92 16.04
N CYS A 296 -8.69 -18.12 16.89
CA CYS A 296 -8.14 -16.85 17.39
C CYS A 296 -7.18 -17.12 18.55
N ASN A 297 -5.88 -16.87 18.35
CA ASN A 297 -4.84 -17.16 19.35
C ASN A 297 -4.51 -15.95 20.26
N PHE A 298 -5.53 -15.15 20.59
CA PHE A 298 -5.35 -14.01 21.47
C PHE A 298 -5.21 -14.43 22.93
N THR A 299 -4.11 -14.01 23.54
CA THR A 299 -3.89 -14.11 24.98
C THR A 299 -4.15 -12.77 25.64
N PRO A 300 -4.74 -12.72 26.86
CA PRO A 300 -4.94 -11.45 27.53
C PRO A 300 -3.62 -10.68 27.68
N CYS A 301 -3.66 -9.39 27.35
CA CYS A 301 -2.52 -8.49 27.53
C CYS A 301 -2.16 -8.42 29.01
N ARG A 302 -0.86 -8.40 29.30
CA ARG A 302 -0.39 -8.18 30.67
C ARG A 302 -0.74 -6.76 31.11
N SER A 303 -1.27 -6.64 32.32
CA SER A 303 -1.57 -5.39 33.02
C SER A 303 -0.31 -4.64 33.42
#